data_AF-A0A2T2TYM4-F1
#
_entry.id   AF-A0A2T2TYM4-F1
#
_cell.length_a   1.000
_cell.length_b   1.000
_cell.length_c   1.000
_cell.angle_alpha   90.00
_cell.angle_beta   90.00
_cell.angle_gamma   90.00
#
_symmetry.space_group_name_H-M   'P 1'
#
loop_
_entity.id
_entity.type
_entity.pdbx_description
1 polymer ?
#
loop_
_entity_poly.entity_id
_entity_poly.type
_entity_poly.pdbx_seq_one_letter_code
_entity_poly.pdbx_strand_id
1 'polypeptide(L)'
;MFYSLILRVAARVLVPLLLLFSLFMLLRGHNLPGGGFVGGLVAASAFVLYVLTAGVHESRRVLRVEPHTLLGVGLALAYGTGVLALLFGKPFLTSLWVDLHLPVLGDLHLGSTLPFDIGVMLVVVGTALLMVFSVEDRLPGLVEE
;
A
#
# COMPACT_ATOMS: atom_id res chain seq x y z
N MET A 1 25.11 -13.78 10.31
CA MET A 1 25.85 -12.49 10.34
C MET A 1 26.06 -12.02 8.91
N PHE A 2 25.01 -11.55 8.22
CA PHE A 2 25.14 -10.80 6.96
C PHE A 2 24.08 -9.71 6.81
N TYR A 3 23.82 -8.94 7.88
CA TYR A 3 23.31 -7.59 7.65
C TYR A 3 24.48 -6.76 7.13
N SER A 4 24.64 -6.74 5.81
CA SER A 4 25.60 -5.85 5.14
C SER A 4 25.41 -4.44 5.70
N LEU A 5 26.47 -3.86 6.27
CA LEU A 5 26.44 -2.50 6.80
C LEU A 5 25.97 -1.52 5.72
N ILE A 6 26.40 -1.76 4.48
CA ILE A 6 25.99 -1.01 3.29
C ILE A 6 24.48 -1.12 3.10
N LEU A 7 23.92 -2.34 3.11
CA LEU A 7 22.49 -2.57 2.93
C LEU A 7 21.67 -1.90 4.05
N ARG A 8 22.10 -2.02 5.30
CA ARG A 8 21.42 -1.42 6.46
C ARG A 8 21.41 0.12 6.39
N VAL A 9 22.52 0.72 5.97
CA VAL A 9 22.62 2.18 5.78
C VAL A 9 21.78 2.62 4.59
N ALA A 10 21.83 1.90 3.47
CA ALA A 10 21.02 2.18 2.29
C ALA A 10 19.53 2.09 2.58
N ALA A 11 19.07 1.02 3.25
CA ALA A 11 17.66 0.82 3.59
C ALA A 11 17.10 1.94 4.48
N ARG A 12 17.91 2.52 5.38
CA ARG A 12 17.50 3.65 6.22
C ARG A 12 17.06 4.87 5.40
N VAL A 13 17.64 5.05 4.21
CA VAL A 13 17.29 6.12 3.27
C VAL A 13 16.25 5.66 2.24
N LEU A 14 16.41 4.45 1.71
CA LEU A 14 15.56 3.93 0.63
C LEU A 14 14.14 3.61 1.10
N VAL A 15 13.95 3.03 2.29
CA VAL A 15 12.62 2.68 2.79
C VAL A 15 11.68 3.90 2.85
N PRO A 16 12.02 5.01 3.54
CA PRO A 16 11.15 6.18 3.56
C PRO A 16 10.98 6.81 2.17
N LEU A 17 12.03 6.80 1.33
CA LEU A 17 11.94 7.31 -0.04
C LEU A 17 10.95 6.50 -0.90
N LEU A 18 11.00 5.17 -0.81
CA LEU A 18 10.10 4.27 -1.53
C LEU A 18 8.66 4.43 -1.03
N LEU A 19 8.44 4.60 0.28
CA LEU A 19 7.10 4.86 0.83
C LEU A 19 6.53 6.21 0.34
N LEU A 20 7.36 7.26 0.30
CA LEU A 20 6.97 8.55 -0.28
C LEU A 20 6.67 8.42 -1.78
N PHE A 21 7.49 7.67 -2.51
CA PHE A 21 7.28 7.44 -3.94
C PHE A 21 6.03 6.60 -4.22
N SER A 22 5.74 5.63 -3.36
CA SER A 22 4.49 4.85 -3.39
C SER A 22 3.27 5.74 -3.20
N LEU A 23 3.30 6.65 -2.23
CA LEU A 23 2.22 7.62 -2.00
C LEU A 23 2.08 8.58 -3.19
N PHE A 24 3.18 9.04 -3.76
CA PHE A 24 3.17 9.85 -4.98
C PHE A 24 2.51 9.09 -6.14
N MET A 25 2.86 7.82 -6.36
CA MET A 25 2.27 6.98 -7.40
C MET A 25 0.77 6.79 -7.20
N LEU A 26 0.31 6.59 -5.95
CA LEU A 26 -1.10 6.52 -5.61
C LEU A 26 -1.84 7.80 -6.01
N LEU A 27 -1.37 8.96 -5.54
CA LEU A 27 -2.02 10.25 -5.77
C LEU A 27 -2.03 10.67 -7.25
N ARG A 28 -1.00 10.28 -8.01
CA ARG A 28 -0.87 10.62 -9.42
C ARG A 28 -1.76 9.78 -10.34
N GLY A 29 -2.25 8.63 -9.85
CA GLY A 29 -2.95 7.61 -10.63
C GLY A 29 -4.25 8.06 -11.30
N HIS A 30 -4.84 9.18 -10.86
CA HIS A 30 -6.06 9.72 -11.48
C HIS A 30 -5.85 10.40 -12.83
N ASN A 31 -4.67 10.97 -13.05
CA ASN A 31 -4.42 11.83 -14.21
C ASN A 31 -3.29 11.32 -15.12
N LEU A 32 -2.37 10.52 -14.56
CA LEU A 32 -1.14 10.08 -15.22
C LEU A 32 -0.87 8.62 -14.83
N PRO A 33 0.07 7.92 -15.52
CA PRO A 33 0.47 6.57 -15.14
C PRO A 33 0.88 6.50 -13.66
N GLY A 34 0.27 5.55 -12.93
CA GLY A 34 0.36 5.41 -11.48
C GLY A 34 -0.79 4.54 -10.94
N GLY A 35 -1.24 4.82 -9.72
CA GLY A 35 -2.42 4.19 -9.10
C GLY A 35 -2.10 3.26 -7.93
N GLY A 36 -3.17 2.67 -7.37
CA GLY A 36 -3.10 1.88 -6.15
C GLY A 36 -2.24 0.61 -6.28
N PHE A 37 -2.28 -0.05 -7.45
CA PHE A 37 -1.53 -1.30 -7.66
C PHE A 37 -0.01 -1.07 -7.67
N VAL A 38 0.48 -0.17 -8.53
CA VAL A 38 1.92 0.13 -8.63
C VAL A 38 2.41 0.79 -7.34
N GLY A 39 1.64 1.71 -6.77
CA GLY A 39 1.92 2.28 -5.44
C GLY A 39 2.07 1.18 -4.38
N GLY A 40 1.14 0.22 -4.36
CA GLY A 40 1.18 -0.93 -3.46
C GLY A 40 2.42 -1.80 -3.64
N LEU A 41 2.85 -2.08 -4.86
CA LEU A 41 4.07 -2.85 -5.13
C LEU A 41 5.33 -2.13 -4.66
N VAL A 42 5.41 -0.81 -4.83
CA VAL A 42 6.52 0.01 -4.31
C VAL A 42 6.54 -0.01 -2.79
N ALA A 43 5.38 0.17 -2.14
CA ALA A 43 5.28 0.08 -0.68
C ALA A 43 5.67 -1.32 -0.17
N ALA A 44 5.16 -2.37 -0.80
CA ALA A 44 5.52 -3.75 -0.47
C ALA A 44 7.04 -3.97 -0.60
N SER A 45 7.66 -3.46 -1.67
CA SER A 45 9.11 -3.53 -1.86
C SER A 45 9.88 -2.80 -0.75
N ALA A 46 9.38 -1.66 -0.27
CA ALA A 46 9.97 -0.94 0.86
C ALA A 46 9.91 -1.77 2.15
N PHE A 47 8.78 -2.42 2.43
CA PHE A 47 8.65 -3.31 3.58
C PHE A 47 9.50 -4.57 3.44
N VAL A 48 9.59 -5.17 2.25
CA VAL A 48 10.47 -6.32 2.00
C VAL A 48 11.93 -5.93 2.22
N LEU A 49 12.36 -4.77 1.72
CA LEU A 49 13.69 -4.25 2.00
C LEU A 49 13.92 -4.07 3.52
N TYR A 50 12.92 -3.57 4.25
CA TYR A 50 12.99 -3.47 5.70
C TYR A 50 13.14 -4.86 6.35
N VAL A 51 12.34 -5.84 5.95
CA VAL A 51 12.41 -7.24 6.41
C VAL A 51 13.81 -7.82 6.21
N LEU A 52 14.41 -7.65 5.03
CA LEU A 52 15.75 -8.13 4.73
C LEU A 52 16.85 -7.49 5.61
N THR A 53 16.61 -6.31 6.16
CA THR A 53 17.62 -5.60 6.99
C THR A 53 17.41 -5.71 8.50
N ALA A 54 16.17 -5.92 8.94
CA ALA A 54 15.78 -5.94 10.34
C ALA A 54 15.30 -7.32 10.83
N GLY A 55 15.03 -8.25 9.91
CA GLY A 55 14.44 -9.55 10.20
C GLY A 55 12.91 -9.52 10.22
N VAL A 56 12.30 -10.70 10.17
CA VAL A 56 10.83 -10.84 10.13
C VAL A 56 10.19 -10.46 11.46
N HIS A 57 10.83 -10.81 12.59
CA HIS A 57 10.32 -10.49 13.92
C HIS A 57 10.17 -8.97 14.16
N GLU A 58 11.22 -8.21 13.88
CA GLU A 58 11.20 -6.74 14.01
C GLU A 58 10.21 -6.10 13.03
N SER A 59 10.11 -6.65 11.81
CA SER A 59 9.17 -6.16 10.79
C SER A 59 7.71 -6.34 11.20
N ARG A 60 7.35 -7.48 11.79
CA ARG A 60 6.01 -7.69 12.36
C ARG A 60 5.72 -6.69 13.47
N ARG A 61 6.71 -6.35 14.31
CA ARG A 61 6.57 -5.35 15.38
C ARG A 61 6.37 -3.93 14.85
N VAL A 62 7.03 -3.57 13.75
CA VAL A 62 6.89 -2.26 13.10
C VAL A 62 5.58 -2.11 12.34
N LEU A 63 5.12 -3.17 11.67
CA LEU A 63 3.89 -3.11 10.86
C LEU A 63 2.64 -2.84 11.71
N ARG A 64 2.63 -3.24 13.00
CA ARG A 64 1.55 -3.06 14.00
C ARG A 64 0.17 -3.62 13.63
N VAL A 65 -0.04 -4.00 12.37
CA VAL A 65 -1.28 -4.51 11.79
C VAL A 65 -0.94 -5.78 11.04
N GLU A 66 -1.76 -6.82 11.20
CA GLU A 66 -1.51 -8.08 10.52
C GLU A 66 -1.83 -7.97 9.01
N PRO A 67 -1.04 -8.60 8.12
CA PRO A 67 -1.25 -8.48 6.67
C PRO A 67 -2.67 -8.88 6.20
N HIS A 68 -3.31 -9.84 6.89
CA HIS A 68 -4.69 -10.22 6.60
C HIS A 68 -5.70 -9.12 6.93
N THR A 69 -5.41 -8.27 7.92
CA THR A 69 -6.26 -7.12 8.25
C THR A 69 -6.15 -6.07 7.14
N LEU A 70 -4.95 -5.84 6.59
CA LEU A 70 -4.76 -4.96 5.43
C LEU A 70 -5.55 -5.46 4.21
N LEU A 71 -5.54 -6.77 3.95
CA LEU A 71 -6.36 -7.41 2.92
C LEU A 71 -7.86 -7.17 3.13
N GLY A 72 -8.37 -7.47 4.32
CA GLY A 72 -9.78 -7.33 4.65
C GLY A 72 -10.27 -5.88 4.54
N VAL A 73 -9.51 -4.94 5.11
CA VAL A 73 -9.81 -3.51 5.04
C VAL A 73 -9.73 -3.00 3.61
N GLY A 74 -8.70 -3.40 2.85
CA GLY A 74 -8.53 -2.99 1.46
C GLY A 74 -9.67 -3.46 0.55
N LEU A 75 -10.07 -4.74 0.68
CA LEU A 75 -11.22 -5.30 -0.03
C LEU A 75 -12.53 -4.61 0.37
N ALA A 76 -12.75 -4.39 1.67
CA ALA A 76 -13.94 -3.70 2.16
C ALA A 76 -14.01 -2.27 1.63
N LEU A 77 -12.88 -1.55 1.57
CA LEU A 77 -12.81 -0.20 1.03
C LEU A 77 -13.11 -0.16 -0.47
N ALA A 78 -12.47 -1.03 -1.26
CA ALA A 78 -12.68 -1.11 -2.71
C ALA A 78 -14.11 -1.57 -3.09
N TYR A 79 -14.68 -2.50 -2.33
CA TYR A 79 -16.08 -2.90 -2.49
C TYR A 79 -17.02 -1.76 -2.08
N GLY A 80 -16.72 -1.09 -0.96
CA GLY A 80 -17.48 0.03 -0.44
C GLY A 80 -17.61 1.18 -1.42
N THR A 81 -16.58 1.50 -2.21
CA THR A 81 -16.69 2.53 -3.27
C THR A 81 -17.67 2.13 -4.37
N GLY A 82 -17.75 0.84 -4.72
CA GLY A 82 -18.72 0.35 -5.69
C GLY A 82 -20.16 0.37 -5.15
N VAL A 83 -20.35 -0.02 -3.88
CA VAL A 83 -21.65 0.06 -3.19
C VAL A 83 -22.12 1.50 -3.07
N LEU A 84 -21.20 2.43 -2.79
CA LEU A 84 -21.53 3.85 -2.71
C LEU A 84 -22.18 4.35 -4.00
N ALA A 85 -21.67 3.94 -5.18
CA ALA A 85 -22.27 4.32 -6.46
C ALA A 85 -23.73 3.86 -6.61
N LEU A 86 -24.05 2.65 -6.12
CA LEU A 86 -25.42 2.11 -6.11
C LEU A 86 -26.37 2.96 -5.25
N LEU A 87 -25.90 3.48 -4.11
CA LEU A 87 -26.69 4.34 -3.23
C LEU A 87 -27.08 5.67 -3.91
N PHE A 88 -26.30 6.11 -4.89
CA PHE A 88 -26.59 7.27 -5.73
C PHE A 88 -27.38 6.92 -7.01
N GLY A 89 -27.92 5.70 -7.11
CA GLY A 89 -28.71 5.23 -8.26
C GLY A 89 -27.88 5.00 -9.53
N LYS A 90 -26.54 4.96 -9.42
CA LYS A 90 -25.65 4.68 -10.55
C LYS A 90 -25.25 3.20 -10.58
N PRO A 91 -24.86 2.64 -11.73
CA PRO A 91 -24.32 1.27 -11.79
C PRO A 91 -23.13 1.07 -10.85
N PHE A 92 -22.93 -0.17 -10.39
CA PHE A 92 -21.81 -0.54 -9.53
C PHE A 92 -20.45 -0.11 -10.14
N LEU A 93 -19.55 0.41 -9.29
CA LEU A 93 -18.24 0.96 -9.68
C LEU A 93 -18.29 2.15 -10.66
N THR A 94 -19.42 2.85 -10.77
CA THR A 94 -19.44 4.14 -11.45
C THR A 94 -18.66 5.16 -10.65
N SER A 95 -17.66 5.81 -11.26
CA SER A 95 -16.89 6.88 -10.62
C SER A 95 -17.79 8.06 -10.27
N LEU A 96 -17.84 8.39 -8.98
CA LEU A 96 -18.49 9.60 -8.47
C LEU A 96 -17.43 10.69 -8.34
N TRP A 97 -17.79 11.92 -8.72
CA TRP A 97 -16.91 13.08 -8.64
C TRP A 97 -17.53 14.09 -7.68
N VAL A 98 -16.71 14.60 -6.75
CA VAL A 98 -17.08 15.67 -5.84
C VAL A 98 -16.09 16.81 -6.05
N ASP A 99 -16.62 17.96 -6.43
CA ASP A 99 -15.84 19.18 -6.60
C ASP A 99 -15.74 19.87 -5.24
N LEU A 100 -14.59 19.74 -4.58
CA LEU A 100 -14.34 20.33 -3.28
C LEU A 100 -13.54 21.63 -3.44
N HIS A 101 -14.16 22.77 -3.16
CA HIS A 101 -13.44 24.06 -3.07
C HIS A 101 -12.74 24.17 -1.72
N LEU A 102 -11.42 24.05 -1.71
CA LEU A 102 -10.60 24.27 -0.51
C LEU A 102 -9.97 25.67 -0.57
N PRO A 103 -10.15 26.52 0.46
CA PRO A 103 -9.72 27.93 0.43
C PRO A 103 -8.19 28.13 0.29
N VAL A 104 -7.39 27.08 0.47
CA VAL A 104 -5.92 27.11 0.34
C VAL A 104 -5.41 26.33 -0.89
N LEU A 105 -6.15 25.34 -1.38
CA LEU A 105 -5.70 24.43 -2.45
C LEU A 105 -6.43 24.63 -3.80
N GLY A 106 -7.48 25.45 -3.85
CA GLY A 106 -8.32 25.62 -5.05
C GLY A 106 -9.33 24.48 -5.24
N ASP A 107 -9.75 24.27 -6.50
CA ASP A 107 -10.78 23.29 -6.86
C ASP A 107 -10.19 21.89 -6.92
N LEU A 108 -10.52 21.06 -5.94
CA LEU A 108 -10.08 19.68 -5.89
C LEU A 108 -11.18 18.76 -6.41
N HIS A 109 -10.98 18.25 -7.63
CA HIS A 109 -11.83 17.23 -8.23
C HIS A 109 -11.49 15.87 -7.61
N LEU A 110 -12.15 15.53 -6.50
CA LEU A 110 -11.95 14.23 -5.84
C LEU A 110 -12.94 13.21 -6.38
N GLY A 111 -12.41 12.20 -7.07
CA GLY A 111 -13.16 11.05 -7.51
C GLY A 111 -13.24 9.96 -6.44
N SER A 112 -14.29 9.16 -6.45
CA SER A 112 -14.37 7.87 -5.74
C SER A 112 -13.31 6.86 -6.19
N THR A 113 -12.51 7.21 -7.20
CA THR A 113 -11.32 6.50 -7.65
C THR A 113 -10.22 6.46 -6.60
N LEU A 114 -10.03 7.53 -5.80
CA LEU A 114 -8.96 7.57 -4.81
C LEU A 114 -9.15 6.53 -3.69
N PRO A 115 -10.32 6.44 -3.02
CA PRO A 115 -10.53 5.42 -2.00
C PRO A 115 -10.50 4.00 -2.58
N PHE A 116 -10.92 3.81 -3.83
CA PHE A 116 -10.82 2.53 -4.53
C PHE A 116 -9.35 2.13 -4.70
N ASP A 117 -8.50 3.03 -5.19
CA ASP A 117 -7.06 2.81 -5.35
C ASP A 117 -6.35 2.57 -4.01
N ILE A 118 -6.74 3.27 -2.94
CA ILE A 118 -6.26 2.99 -1.58
C ILE A 118 -6.62 1.56 -1.18
N GLY A 119 -7.85 1.13 -1.46
CA GLY A 119 -8.29 -0.25 -1.21
C GLY A 119 -7.40 -1.27 -1.94
N VAL A 120 -7.15 -1.06 -3.23
CA VAL A 120 -6.25 -1.90 -4.04
C VAL A 120 -4.83 -1.89 -3.46
N MET A 121 -4.29 -0.74 -3.08
CA MET A 121 -2.96 -0.62 -2.48
C MET A 121 -2.82 -1.45 -1.21
N LEU A 122 -3.81 -1.37 -0.30
CA LEU A 122 -3.83 -2.15 0.94
C LEU A 122 -3.87 -3.66 0.66
N VAL A 123 -4.64 -4.08 -0.34
CA VAL A 123 -4.70 -5.50 -0.76
C VAL A 123 -3.35 -5.97 -1.30
N VAL A 124 -2.69 -5.18 -2.16
CA VAL A 124 -1.38 -5.52 -2.72
C VAL A 124 -0.33 -5.63 -1.63
N VAL A 125 -0.25 -4.64 -0.73
CA VAL A 125 0.70 -4.65 0.39
C VAL A 125 0.43 -5.83 1.32
N GLY A 126 -0.84 -6.04 1.71
CA GLY A 126 -1.24 -7.15 2.56
C GLY A 126 -0.91 -8.51 1.95
N THR A 127 -1.17 -8.70 0.65
CA THR A 127 -0.83 -9.94 -0.08
C THR A 127 0.68 -10.19 -0.08
N ALA A 128 1.47 -9.19 -0.46
CA ALA A 128 2.91 -9.34 -0.57
C ALA A 128 3.57 -9.66 0.78
N LEU A 129 3.15 -8.98 1.84
CA LEU A 129 3.65 -9.23 3.20
C LEU A 129 3.22 -10.60 3.72
N LEU A 130 1.98 -11.01 3.44
CA LEU A 130 1.52 -12.35 3.79
C LEU A 130 2.35 -13.43 3.11
N MET A 131 2.68 -13.25 1.82
CA MET A 131 3.54 -14.19 1.10
C MET A 131 4.94 -14.27 1.72
N VAL A 132 5.58 -13.13 1.98
CA VAL A 132 6.93 -13.05 2.56
C VAL A 132 6.98 -13.74 3.93
N PHE A 133 6.02 -13.42 4.79
CA PHE A 133 5.93 -14.02 6.12
C PHE A 133 5.56 -15.51 6.07
N SER A 134 4.69 -15.91 5.14
CA SER A 134 4.33 -17.32 4.96
C SER A 134 5.50 -18.19 4.49
N VAL A 135 6.39 -17.62 3.68
CA VAL A 135 7.62 -18.30 3.25
C VAL A 135 8.57 -18.48 4.44
N GLU A 136 8.80 -17.44 5.23
CA GLU A 136 9.66 -17.54 6.43
C GLU A 136 9.10 -18.54 7.46
N ASP A 137 7.78 -18.50 7.71
CA ASP A 137 7.14 -19.39 8.69
C ASP A 137 7.25 -20.87 8.26
N ARG A 138 7.33 -21.16 6.94
CA ARG A 138 7.49 -22.52 6.40
C ARG A 138 8.94 -22.98 6.29
N LEU A 139 9.84 -22.04 6.04
CA LEU A 139 11.26 -22.29 5.80
C LEU A 139 12.06 -21.33 6.69
N PRO A 140 12.04 -21.58 8.02
CA PRO A 140 12.67 -20.69 8.99
C PRO A 140 14.17 -20.58 8.67
N GLY A 141 14.65 -19.34 8.56
CA GLY A 141 16.03 -19.06 8.16
C GLY A 141 16.21 -18.69 6.69
N LEU A 142 15.22 -18.80 5.80
CA LEU A 142 15.43 -18.39 4.39
C LEU A 142 15.61 -16.88 4.21
N VAL A 143 14.99 -16.08 5.08
CA VAL A 143 15.14 -14.63 5.08
C VAL A 143 16.18 -14.19 6.13
N GLU A 144 16.55 -15.08 7.06
CA GLU A 144 17.43 -14.80 8.21
C GLU A 144 18.86 -15.39 8.11
N GLU A 145 19.13 -16.36 7.22
CA GLU A 145 20.48 -16.90 6.89
C GLU A 145 21.27 -16.01 5.92
#